data_AF-A0A1X6WXT7-F1
#
_entry.id   AF-A0A1X6WXT7-F1
#
_cell.length_a   1.000
_cell.length_b   1.000
_cell.length_c   1.000
_cell.angle_alpha   90.00
_cell.angle_beta   90.00
_cell.angle_gamma   90.00
#
_symmetry.space_group_name_H-M   'P 1'
#
loop_
_entity.id
_entity.type
_entity.pdbx_description
1 polymer ?
#
loop_
_entity_poly.entity_id
_entity_poly.type
_entity_poly.pdbx_seq_one_letter_code
_entity_poly.pdbx_strand_id
1 'polypeptide(L)'
;MTAHPLEALPEDVARDLAEFTIEVPSWGYGNSGTRFKVFSTPGTPHDPFEKIADAAQTHAYTGSAPRVSLHYPWDRVEDFGKLADFAREQGVSIGMINSNTFQNDDYKFGSLTHGDAAIRRKAIDHHLECIDVMRATGSKELKIWLADGTNYAGQDSIRARQDRLAESLSEVYAGLADDERPSIEA
;
A
#
# COMPACT_ATOMS: atom_id res chain seq x y z
N MET A 1 -4.97 -32.75 -25.04
CA MET A 1 -4.17 -31.85 -24.19
C MET A 1 -3.54 -30.84 -25.11
N THR A 2 -3.96 -29.58 -25.04
CA THR A 2 -3.25 -28.48 -25.70
C THR A 2 -1.96 -28.23 -24.94
N ALA A 3 -0.84 -28.08 -25.64
CA ALA A 3 0.44 -27.70 -25.05
C ALA A 3 0.25 -26.43 -24.21
N HIS A 4 0.93 -26.35 -23.06
CA HIS A 4 0.86 -25.15 -22.22
C HIS A 4 1.38 -23.95 -23.03
N PRO A 5 0.74 -22.77 -23.01
CA PRO A 5 1.11 -21.65 -23.88
C PRO A 5 2.60 -21.26 -23.83
N LEU A 6 3.25 -21.49 -22.70
CA LEU A 6 4.68 -21.24 -22.50
C LEU A 6 5.60 -22.22 -23.25
N GLU A 7 5.15 -23.45 -23.54
CA GLU A 7 5.95 -24.47 -24.25
C GLU A 7 6.20 -24.09 -25.73
N ALA A 8 5.45 -23.13 -26.27
CA ALA A 8 5.61 -22.64 -27.63
C ALA A 8 6.61 -21.46 -27.74
N LEU A 9 7.14 -20.96 -26.62
CA LEU A 9 8.04 -19.82 -26.56
C LEU A 9 9.50 -20.27 -26.48
N PRO A 10 10.47 -19.39 -26.85
CA PRO A 10 11.87 -19.58 -26.49
C PRO A 10 12.02 -19.81 -24.98
N GLU A 11 12.95 -20.68 -24.58
CA GLU A 11 13.10 -21.14 -23.19
C GLU A 11 13.34 -19.99 -22.20
N ASP A 12 14.14 -19.01 -22.59
CA ASP A 12 14.42 -17.80 -21.81
C ASP A 12 13.16 -16.96 -21.61
N VAL A 13 12.39 -16.74 -22.67
CA VAL A 13 11.11 -16.00 -22.61
C VAL A 13 10.08 -16.74 -21.77
N ALA A 14 9.98 -18.07 -21.90
CA ALA A 14 9.07 -18.89 -21.12
C ALA A 14 9.38 -18.82 -19.63
N ARG A 15 10.67 -18.90 -19.25
CA ARG A 15 11.13 -18.75 -17.87
C ARG A 15 10.80 -17.36 -17.34
N ASP A 16 11.15 -16.30 -18.06
CA ASP A 16 10.96 -14.94 -17.59
C ASP A 16 9.47 -14.62 -17.35
N LEU A 17 8.58 -15.12 -18.21
CA LEU A 17 7.13 -14.99 -18.02
C LEU A 17 6.59 -15.84 -16.85
N ALA A 18 7.18 -17.01 -16.60
CA ALA A 18 6.79 -17.86 -15.47
C ALA A 18 7.23 -17.26 -14.12
N GLU A 19 8.36 -16.54 -14.09
CA GLU A 19 8.90 -15.90 -12.88
C GLU A 19 8.35 -14.48 -12.66
N PHE A 20 7.80 -13.85 -13.70
CA PHE A 20 7.25 -12.50 -13.60
C PHE A 20 6.03 -12.45 -12.68
N THR A 21 6.10 -11.57 -11.69
CA THR A 21 5.01 -11.36 -10.73
C THR A 21 4.64 -9.89 -10.59
N ILE A 22 3.37 -9.63 -10.29
CA ILE A 22 2.81 -8.32 -10.00
C ILE A 22 2.16 -8.38 -8.62
N GLU A 23 2.34 -7.34 -7.82
CA GLU A 23 1.57 -7.15 -6.59
C GLU A 23 0.24 -6.46 -6.91
N VAL A 24 -0.86 -6.99 -6.38
CA VAL A 24 -2.20 -6.42 -6.59
C VAL A 24 -2.66 -5.58 -5.39
N PRO A 25 -3.31 -4.44 -5.61
CA PRO A 25 -3.74 -3.56 -4.51
C PRO A 25 -5.08 -4.00 -3.89
N SER A 26 -5.15 -4.13 -2.57
CA SER A 26 -6.41 -4.42 -1.85
C SER A 26 -7.54 -3.44 -2.20
N TRP A 27 -7.21 -2.16 -2.34
CA TRP A 27 -8.16 -1.09 -2.66
C TRP A 27 -8.71 -1.16 -4.09
N GLY A 28 -8.10 -1.98 -4.97
CA GLY A 28 -8.62 -2.25 -6.30
C GLY A 28 -9.82 -3.18 -6.33
N TYR A 29 -10.05 -3.94 -5.25
CA TYR A 29 -11.15 -4.90 -5.15
C TYR A 29 -12.41 -4.29 -4.52
N GLY A 30 -12.30 -3.15 -3.84
CA GLY A 30 -13.45 -2.41 -3.32
C GLY A 30 -14.22 -1.62 -4.39
N ASN A 31 -15.30 -0.96 -3.98
CA ASN A 31 -16.01 -0.04 -4.87
C ASN A 31 -15.10 1.12 -5.27
N SER A 32 -14.83 1.25 -6.57
CA SER A 32 -14.07 2.36 -7.13
C SER A 32 -15.00 3.48 -7.60
N GLY A 33 -14.45 4.69 -7.71
CA GLY A 33 -15.20 5.82 -8.21
C GLY A 33 -14.32 7.01 -8.51
N THR A 34 -14.97 8.11 -8.84
CA THR A 34 -14.30 9.40 -9.09
C THR A 34 -14.77 10.41 -8.05
N ARG A 35 -14.18 11.61 -8.08
CA ARG A 35 -14.68 12.75 -7.28
C ARG A 35 -16.17 13.09 -7.52
N PHE A 36 -16.81 12.53 -8.56
CA PHE A 36 -18.21 12.79 -8.88
C PHE A 36 -19.16 11.77 -8.26
N LYS A 37 -18.83 10.47 -8.31
CA LYS A 37 -19.69 9.39 -7.82
C LYS A 37 -18.95 8.07 -7.66
N VAL A 38 -19.39 7.27 -6.69
CA VAL A 38 -19.13 5.85 -6.53
C VAL A 38 -20.43 5.09 -6.81
N PHE A 39 -20.38 4.05 -7.64
CA PHE A 39 -21.51 3.17 -7.90
C PHE A 39 -21.21 1.80 -7.29
N SER A 40 -22.04 1.36 -6.35
CA SER A 40 -21.85 0.06 -5.69
C SER A 40 -22.35 -1.09 -6.55
N THR A 41 -21.64 -2.22 -6.52
CA THR A 41 -22.07 -3.48 -7.14
C THR A 41 -22.36 -4.54 -6.08
N PRO A 42 -23.37 -5.41 -6.26
CA PRO A 42 -23.56 -6.57 -5.40
C PRO A 42 -22.33 -7.48 -5.41
N GLY A 43 -21.93 -7.98 -4.23
CA GLY A 43 -20.79 -8.88 -4.08
C GLY A 43 -19.43 -8.17 -3.97
N THR A 44 -19.37 -6.83 -3.93
CA THR A 44 -18.13 -6.12 -3.63
C THR A 44 -17.66 -6.48 -2.20
N PRO A 45 -16.36 -6.77 -1.99
CA PRO A 45 -15.83 -7.10 -0.68
C PRO A 45 -15.99 -5.94 0.31
N HIS A 46 -16.38 -6.26 1.54
CA HIS A 46 -16.69 -5.30 2.60
C HIS A 46 -15.59 -5.22 3.67
N ASP A 47 -14.72 -6.23 3.74
CA ASP A 47 -13.62 -6.30 4.70
C ASP A 47 -12.30 -6.77 4.05
N PRO A 48 -11.17 -6.66 4.77
CA PRO A 48 -9.87 -7.05 4.22
C PRO A 48 -9.72 -8.54 3.92
N PHE A 49 -10.46 -9.42 4.60
CA PHE A 49 -10.45 -10.86 4.31
C PHE A 49 -11.13 -11.15 2.97
N GLU A 50 -12.30 -10.54 2.72
CA GLU A 50 -12.99 -10.65 1.43
C GLU A 50 -12.13 -10.08 0.28
N LYS A 51 -11.48 -8.93 0.49
CA LYS A 51 -10.53 -8.37 -0.52
C LYS A 51 -9.39 -9.33 -0.84
N ILE A 52 -8.83 -10.00 0.16
CA ILE A 52 -7.76 -10.99 -0.04
C ILE A 52 -8.28 -12.22 -0.78
N ALA A 53 -9.48 -12.70 -0.46
CA ALA A 53 -10.10 -13.83 -1.16
C ALA A 53 -10.30 -13.52 -2.65
N ASP A 54 -10.76 -12.31 -2.97
CA ASP A 54 -10.92 -11.85 -4.36
C ASP A 54 -9.57 -11.67 -5.07
N ALA A 55 -8.57 -11.13 -4.37
CA ALA A 55 -7.20 -11.03 -4.88
C ALA A 55 -6.58 -12.40 -5.16
N ALA A 56 -6.83 -13.39 -4.30
CA ALA A 56 -6.37 -14.75 -4.49
C ALA A 56 -6.99 -15.41 -5.73
N GLN A 57 -8.22 -15.07 -6.11
CA GLN A 57 -8.78 -15.52 -7.39
C GLN A 57 -7.96 -14.98 -8.57
N THR A 58 -7.50 -13.72 -8.50
CA THR A 58 -6.63 -13.14 -9.53
C THR A 58 -5.36 -13.98 -9.67
N HIS A 59 -4.73 -14.36 -8.55
CA HIS A 59 -3.56 -15.24 -8.58
C HIS A 59 -3.89 -16.64 -9.13
N ALA A 60 -4.98 -17.27 -8.67
CA ALA A 60 -5.38 -18.61 -9.09
C ALA A 60 -5.58 -18.71 -10.61
N TYR A 61 -6.12 -17.67 -11.25
CA TYR A 61 -6.33 -17.65 -12.70
C TYR A 61 -5.10 -17.20 -13.51
N THR A 62 -4.21 -16.40 -12.93
CA THR A 62 -3.08 -15.80 -13.69
C THR A 62 -1.73 -16.44 -13.40
N GLY A 63 -1.53 -17.03 -12.22
CA GLY A 63 -0.23 -17.47 -11.72
C GLY A 63 0.74 -16.33 -11.37
N SER A 64 0.43 -15.07 -11.72
CA SER A 64 1.39 -13.95 -11.64
C SER A 64 1.12 -12.96 -10.51
N ALA A 65 0.03 -13.10 -9.75
CA ALA A 65 -0.34 -12.16 -8.68
C ALA A 65 -0.20 -12.68 -7.22
N PRO A 66 0.97 -13.22 -6.78
CA PRO A 66 1.08 -13.91 -5.48
C PRO A 66 1.07 -13.00 -4.25
N ARG A 67 1.01 -11.67 -4.42
CA ARG A 67 1.13 -10.68 -3.34
C ARG A 67 0.01 -9.66 -3.39
N VAL A 68 -0.50 -9.28 -2.20
CA VAL A 68 -1.54 -8.27 -2.03
C VAL A 68 -1.00 -7.09 -1.21
N SER A 69 -0.99 -5.90 -1.81
CA SER A 69 -0.63 -4.64 -1.14
C SER A 69 -1.77 -4.20 -0.24
N LEU A 70 -1.46 -3.80 0.99
CA LEU A 70 -2.46 -3.27 1.94
C LEU A 70 -2.35 -1.75 2.06
N HIS A 71 -3.45 -1.09 2.37
CA HIS A 71 -3.52 0.33 2.65
C HIS A 71 -4.07 0.58 4.05
N TYR A 72 -3.25 1.13 4.94
CA TYR A 72 -3.63 1.39 6.32
C TYR A 72 -4.09 2.85 6.49
N PRO A 73 -5.28 3.11 7.08
CA PRO A 73 -6.12 2.20 7.85
C PRO A 73 -7.34 1.61 7.10
N TRP A 74 -7.41 1.70 5.76
CA TRP A 74 -8.54 1.10 5.00
C TRP A 74 -8.66 -0.41 5.18
N ASP A 75 -7.52 -1.08 5.36
CA ASP A 75 -7.44 -2.52 5.59
C ASP A 75 -7.19 -2.87 7.05
N ARG A 76 -7.60 -2.00 7.98
CA ARG A 76 -7.48 -2.26 9.40
C ARG A 76 -8.31 -3.49 9.79
N VAL A 77 -7.67 -4.39 10.52
CA VAL A 77 -8.29 -5.53 11.20
C VAL A 77 -7.87 -5.54 12.67
N GLU A 78 -8.54 -6.37 13.48
CA GLU A 78 -8.15 -6.56 14.89
C GLU A 78 -6.80 -7.27 15.03
N ASP A 79 -6.49 -8.18 14.11
CA ASP A 79 -5.30 -9.02 14.16
C ASP A 79 -4.73 -9.21 12.75
N PHE A 80 -3.63 -8.52 12.48
CA PHE A 80 -2.93 -8.59 11.19
C PHE A 80 -2.19 -9.92 10.99
N GLY A 81 -1.83 -10.63 12.06
CA GLY A 81 -1.26 -11.97 11.97
C GLY A 81 -2.29 -12.95 11.41
N LYS A 82 -3.53 -12.90 11.89
CA LYS A 82 -4.64 -13.69 11.32
C LYS A 82 -4.93 -13.35 9.86
N LEU A 83 -4.82 -12.08 9.49
CA LEU A 83 -5.01 -11.67 8.09
C LEU A 83 -3.90 -12.24 7.19
N ALA A 84 -2.66 -12.23 7.66
CA ALA A 84 -1.53 -12.82 6.93
C ALA A 84 -1.64 -14.35 6.85
N ASP A 85 -2.08 -15.02 7.91
CA ASP A 85 -2.35 -16.46 7.92
C ASP A 85 -3.43 -16.82 6.90
N PHE A 86 -4.53 -16.08 6.89
CA PHE A 86 -5.61 -16.24 5.92
C PHE A 86 -5.11 -16.02 4.47
N ALA A 87 -4.30 -14.99 4.21
CA ALA A 87 -3.71 -14.77 2.90
C ALA A 87 -2.94 -16.01 2.41
N ARG A 88 -2.10 -16.60 3.28
CA ARG A 88 -1.34 -17.82 2.96
C ARG A 88 -2.25 -19.00 2.68
N GLU A 89 -3.33 -19.16 3.43
CA GLU A 89 -4.35 -20.20 3.18
C GLU A 89 -5.04 -20.04 1.82
N GLN A 90 -5.23 -18.81 1.34
CA GLN A 90 -5.77 -18.51 0.01
C GLN A 90 -4.73 -18.63 -1.12
N GLY A 91 -3.46 -18.91 -0.80
CA GLY A 91 -2.38 -19.04 -1.79
C GLY A 91 -1.73 -17.73 -2.21
N VAL A 92 -1.90 -16.65 -1.43
CA VAL A 92 -1.23 -15.35 -1.63
C VAL A 92 -0.49 -14.93 -0.35
N SER A 93 0.24 -13.84 -0.42
CA SER A 93 0.95 -13.26 0.74
C SER A 93 0.69 -11.76 0.83
N ILE A 94 0.87 -11.19 2.02
CA ILE A 94 0.82 -9.74 2.18
C ILE A 94 2.11 -9.12 1.63
N GLY A 95 1.93 -8.14 0.77
CA GLY A 95 2.98 -7.37 0.14
C GLY A 95 3.22 -6.04 0.85
N MET A 96 3.41 -4.98 0.07
CA MET A 96 3.72 -3.65 0.59
C MET A 96 2.60 -3.07 1.48
N ILE A 97 2.98 -2.33 2.52
CA ILE A 97 2.03 -1.56 3.35
C ILE A 97 2.05 -0.10 2.93
N ASN A 98 0.89 0.46 2.60
CA ASN A 98 0.71 1.83 2.13
C ASN A 98 0.13 2.70 3.24
N SER A 99 0.81 3.80 3.57
CA SER A 99 0.33 4.76 4.56
C SER A 99 -0.74 5.69 3.97
N ASN A 100 -1.75 6.06 4.77
CA ASN A 100 -2.74 7.07 4.42
C ASN A 100 -2.58 8.31 5.29
N THR A 101 -2.01 9.36 4.72
CA THR A 101 -1.98 10.70 5.35
C THR A 101 -2.64 11.77 4.49
N PHE A 102 -3.69 11.40 3.75
CA PHE A 102 -4.32 12.26 2.74
C PHE A 102 -5.84 12.38 2.83
N GLN A 103 -6.50 11.68 3.76
CA GLN A 103 -7.97 11.75 3.92
C GLN A 103 -8.45 12.33 5.24
N ASN A 104 -7.61 12.36 6.27
CA ASN A 104 -8.01 12.94 7.56
C ASN A 104 -8.10 14.48 7.45
N ASP A 105 -9.11 15.09 8.06
CA ASP A 105 -9.33 16.54 8.01
C ASP A 105 -8.13 17.35 8.53
N ASP A 106 -7.39 16.80 9.49
CA ASP A 106 -6.17 17.44 10.02
C ASP A 106 -5.07 17.58 8.94
N TYR A 107 -5.10 16.72 7.92
CA TYR A 107 -4.13 16.73 6.81
C TYR A 107 -4.53 17.65 5.65
N LYS A 108 -5.58 18.47 5.81
CA LYS A 108 -6.08 19.38 4.77
C LYS A 108 -4.99 20.29 4.16
N PHE A 109 -3.99 20.68 4.93
CA PHE A 109 -2.87 21.53 4.48
C PHE A 109 -1.53 20.78 4.38
N GLY A 110 -1.57 19.45 4.33
CA GLY A 110 -0.41 18.55 4.29
C GLY A 110 -0.30 17.68 5.55
N SER A 111 0.61 16.72 5.49
CA SER A 111 0.90 15.75 6.53
C SER A 111 2.35 15.88 7.02
N LEU A 112 3.30 15.17 6.41
CA LEU A 112 4.72 15.19 6.76
C LEU A 112 5.38 16.56 6.51
N THR A 113 4.78 17.41 5.69
CA THR A 113 5.30 18.78 5.43
C THR A 113 4.48 19.87 6.09
N HIS A 114 3.49 19.50 6.91
CA HIS A 114 2.56 20.43 7.54
C HIS A 114 3.28 21.46 8.42
N GLY A 115 2.80 22.71 8.45
CA GLY A 115 3.42 23.78 9.23
C GLY A 115 3.34 23.57 10.74
N ASP A 116 2.20 23.06 11.21
CA ASP A 116 2.00 22.65 12.61
C ASP A 116 2.74 21.34 12.92
N ALA A 117 3.59 21.36 13.94
CA ALA A 117 4.36 20.21 14.40
C ALA A 117 3.51 19.09 14.98
N ALA A 118 2.35 19.39 15.58
CA ALA A 118 1.46 18.37 16.12
C ALA A 118 0.86 17.51 14.99
N ILE A 119 0.52 18.12 13.86
CA ILE A 119 0.02 17.39 12.68
C ILE A 119 1.13 16.58 12.02
N ARG A 120 2.37 17.10 11.97
CA ARG A 120 3.52 16.31 11.51
C ARG A 120 3.76 15.10 12.41
N ARG A 121 3.73 15.29 13.73
CA ARG A 121 3.86 14.19 14.71
C ARG A 121 2.81 13.11 14.47
N LYS A 122 1.54 13.50 14.32
CA LYS A 122 0.44 12.59 13.97
C LYS A 122 0.73 11.79 12.69
N ALA A 123 1.24 12.45 11.66
CA ALA A 123 1.60 11.78 10.40
C ALA A 123 2.77 10.80 10.61
N ILE A 124 3.82 11.18 11.33
CA ILE A 124 4.96 10.29 11.61
C ILE A 124 4.51 9.09 12.46
N ASP A 125 3.70 9.30 13.50
CA ASP A 125 3.14 8.22 14.32
C ASP A 125 2.33 7.22 13.48
N HIS A 126 1.51 7.71 12.55
CA HIS A 126 0.77 6.85 11.61
C HIS A 126 1.70 5.99 10.74
N HIS A 127 2.86 6.51 10.34
CA HIS A 127 3.84 5.73 9.59
C HIS A 127 4.54 4.69 10.47
N LEU A 128 4.83 5.00 11.74
CA LEU A 128 5.35 4.03 12.70
C LEU A 128 4.33 2.92 12.96
N GLU A 129 3.03 3.24 13.05
CA GLU A 129 1.97 2.23 13.09
C GLU A 129 1.96 1.36 11.82
N CYS A 130 2.17 1.94 10.63
CA CYS A 130 2.27 1.16 9.40
C CYS A 130 3.47 0.20 9.42
N ILE A 131 4.59 0.57 10.06
CA ILE A 131 5.75 -0.31 10.28
C ILE A 131 5.36 -1.48 11.20
N ASP A 132 4.57 -1.24 12.25
CA ASP A 132 4.07 -2.31 13.11
C ASP A 132 3.12 -3.27 12.34
N VAL A 133 2.25 -2.74 11.47
CA VAL A 133 1.42 -3.55 10.57
C VAL A 133 2.27 -4.36 9.60
N MET A 134 3.31 -3.75 9.02
CA MET A 134 4.27 -4.41 8.13
C MET A 134 4.91 -5.61 8.82
N ARG A 135 5.39 -5.43 10.05
CA ARG A 135 5.96 -6.51 10.87
C ARG A 135 4.94 -7.59 11.22
N ALA A 136 3.74 -7.21 11.63
CA ALA A 136 2.68 -8.14 12.00
C ALA A 136 2.19 -9.02 10.83
N THR A 137 2.30 -8.51 9.60
CA THR A 137 1.93 -9.24 8.38
C THR A 137 3.09 -10.00 7.73
N GLY A 138 4.32 -9.81 8.21
CA GLY A 138 5.54 -10.37 7.61
C GLY A 138 6.04 -9.62 6.38
N SER A 139 5.44 -8.46 6.05
CA SER A 139 5.94 -7.57 5.02
C SER A 139 7.27 -6.92 5.45
N LYS A 140 8.00 -6.39 4.47
CA LYS A 140 9.27 -5.66 4.65
C LYS A 140 9.28 -4.31 3.95
N GLU A 141 8.17 -3.93 3.32
CA GLU A 141 8.11 -2.76 2.45
C GLU A 141 7.03 -1.78 2.91
N LEU A 142 7.43 -0.56 3.19
CA LEU A 142 6.54 0.57 3.50
C LEU A 142 6.49 1.52 2.30
N LYS A 143 5.29 1.80 1.78
CA LYS A 143 5.06 2.81 0.74
C LYS A 143 4.56 4.11 1.34
N ILE A 144 5.23 5.19 0.99
CA ILE A 144 4.89 6.56 1.37
C ILE A 144 4.56 7.33 0.08
N TRP A 145 3.27 7.60 -0.13
CA TRP A 145 2.82 8.51 -1.16
C TRP A 145 2.53 9.89 -0.56
N LEU A 146 3.09 10.94 -1.16
CA LEU A 146 3.00 12.29 -0.61
C LEU A 146 1.89 13.11 -1.30
N ALA A 147 0.76 13.29 -0.61
CA ALA A 147 -0.29 14.22 -1.03
C ALA A 147 0.07 15.70 -0.77
N ASP A 148 1.17 15.93 -0.07
CA ASP A 148 1.59 17.21 0.48
C ASP A 148 1.92 18.23 -0.62
N GLY A 149 0.97 19.12 -0.92
CA GLY A 149 1.16 20.20 -1.89
C GLY A 149 0.62 21.56 -1.46
N THR A 150 0.68 22.50 -2.39
CA THR A 150 0.04 23.81 -2.32
C THR A 150 -0.85 24.01 -3.55
N ASN A 151 -2.04 24.57 -3.36
CA ASN A 151 -2.94 24.86 -4.48
C ASN A 151 -2.74 26.28 -5.04
N TYR A 152 -2.07 27.16 -4.30
CA TYR A 152 -1.87 28.57 -4.68
C TYR A 152 -0.44 29.03 -4.42
N ALA A 153 0.04 29.95 -5.27
CA ALA A 153 1.31 30.62 -5.06
C ALA A 153 1.30 31.42 -3.75
N GLY A 154 2.37 31.31 -2.96
CA GLY A 154 2.50 31.98 -1.67
C GLY A 154 1.74 31.33 -0.50
N GLN A 155 1.06 30.19 -0.72
CA GLN A 155 0.36 29.47 0.35
C GLN A 155 1.32 28.92 1.41
N ASP A 156 2.54 28.53 1.01
CA ASP A 156 3.57 28.01 1.91
C ASP A 156 4.97 28.20 1.27
N SER A 157 6.02 28.02 2.07
CA SER A 157 7.41 28.07 1.63
C SER A 157 7.87 26.69 1.15
N ILE A 158 8.20 26.57 -0.15
CA ILE A 158 8.72 25.33 -0.74
C ILE A 158 9.96 24.83 0.02
N ARG A 159 10.86 25.75 0.39
CA ARG A 159 12.07 25.39 1.14
C ARG A 159 11.75 24.84 2.52
N ALA A 160 10.89 25.52 3.27
CA ALA A 160 10.51 25.05 4.60
C ALA A 160 9.78 23.70 4.55
N ARG A 161 9.00 23.44 3.50
CA ARG A 161 8.35 22.12 3.30
C ARG A 161 9.36 21.01 3.05
N GLN A 162 10.41 21.28 2.27
CA GLN A 162 11.50 20.32 2.06
C GLN A 162 12.23 20.00 3.37
N ASP A 163 12.52 21.02 4.18
CA ASP A 163 13.16 20.83 5.50
C ASP A 163 12.27 19.98 6.42
N ARG A 164 10.97 20.32 6.53
CA ARG A 164 9.99 19.56 7.33
C ARG A 164 9.79 18.12 6.82
N LEU A 165 9.81 17.92 5.52
CA LEU A 165 9.73 16.58 4.91
C LEU A 165 10.95 15.75 5.31
N ALA A 166 12.15 16.30 5.17
CA ALA A 166 13.40 15.63 5.53
C ALA A 166 13.44 15.26 7.01
N GLU A 167 13.03 16.18 7.90
CA GLU A 167 12.90 15.92 9.34
C GLU A 167 11.93 14.76 9.60
N SER A 168 10.71 14.83 9.06
CA SER A 168 9.67 13.83 9.32
C SER A 168 10.03 12.46 8.75
N LEU A 169 10.58 12.40 7.54
CA LEU A 169 11.06 11.15 6.94
C LEU A 169 12.24 10.56 7.69
N SER A 170 13.13 11.38 8.25
CA SER A 170 14.25 10.89 9.07
C SER A 170 13.74 10.16 10.32
N GLU A 171 12.67 10.67 10.93
CA GLU A 171 12.04 10.01 12.08
C GLU A 171 11.34 8.70 11.70
N VAL A 172 10.62 8.67 10.56
CA VAL A 172 10.03 7.42 10.05
C VAL A 172 11.13 6.40 9.73
N TYR A 173 12.21 6.84 9.09
CA TYR A 173 13.34 5.98 8.71
C TYR A 173 14.04 5.38 9.93
N ALA A 174 14.18 6.16 11.01
CA ALA A 174 14.74 5.67 12.27
C ALA A 174 13.89 4.55 12.93
N GLY A 175 12.62 4.41 12.53
CA GLY A 175 11.74 3.33 12.98
C GLY A 175 11.91 2.01 12.23
N LEU A 176 12.62 1.99 11.10
CA LEU A 176 12.84 0.81 10.26
C LEU A 176 14.04 -0.01 10.74
N ALA A 177 13.95 -1.33 10.61
CA ALA A 177 15.08 -2.24 10.79
C ALA A 177 15.94 -2.34 9.51
N ASP A 178 17.16 -2.88 9.64
CA ASP A 178 18.13 -2.96 8.53
C ASP A 178 17.62 -3.71 7.28
N ASP A 179 16.68 -4.65 7.44
CA ASP A 179 16.09 -5.44 6.37
C ASP A 179 14.74 -4.90 5.85
N GLU A 180 14.26 -3.80 6.43
CA GLU A 180 13.01 -3.12 6.06
C GLU A 180 13.28 -1.95 5.11
N ARG A 181 12.39 -1.73 4.14
CA ARG A 181 12.62 -0.79 3.04
C ARG A 181 11.47 0.19 2.89
N PRO A 182 11.74 1.51 2.92
CA PRO A 182 10.76 2.49 2.48
C PRO A 182 10.85 2.69 0.96
N SER A 183 9.70 2.94 0.33
CA SER A 183 9.61 3.52 -1.01
C SER A 183 8.83 4.82 -0.93
N ILE A 184 9.37 5.86 -1.57
CA ILE A 184 8.74 7.18 -1.65
C ILE A 184 8.21 7.37 -3.06
N GLU A 185 6.91 7.67 -3.16
CA GLU A 185 6.27 8.10 -4.40
C GLU A 185 5.95 9.60 -4.29
N ALA A 186 6.49 10.35 -5.25
CA ALA A 186 6.38 11.82 -5.35
C ALA A 186 5.31 12.23 -6.37
#